data_AF-A0A1G3L935-F1
#
_entry.id   AF-A0A1G3L935-F1
#
_cell.length_a   1.000
_cell.length_b   1.000
_cell.length_c   1.000
_cell.angle_alpha   90.00
_cell.angle_beta   90.00
_cell.angle_gamma   90.00
#
_symmetry.space_group_name_H-M   'P 1'
#
loop_
_entity.id
_entity.type
_entity.pdbx_description
1 polymer ?
#
loop_
_entity_poly.entity_id
_entity_poly.type
_entity_poly.pdbx_seq_one_letter_code
_entity_poly.pdbx_strand_id
1 'polypeptide(L)'
;MINKKQIAYIHILKNNLAISEKKYREILQFFLVNTSKDLPEEQYTFFISKMKELSATTKQLNTIHFLAKNIVTNLKSYCEHITQRKILNLSFLRKEEASLIITSLQKYKK
;
A
#
# COMPACT_ATOMS: atom_id res chain seq x y z
N MET A 1 2.53 -2.00 -25.20
CA MET A 1 1.73 -1.23 -24.23
C MET A 1 0.96 -2.21 -23.37
N ILE A 2 0.72 -1.89 -22.09
CA ILE A 2 0.01 -2.80 -21.19
C ILE A 2 -1.48 -2.96 -21.53
N ASN A 3 -2.05 -4.11 -21.16
CA ASN A 3 -3.45 -4.44 -21.43
C ASN A 3 -4.43 -3.85 -20.39
N LYS A 4 -5.74 -3.95 -20.67
CA LYS A 4 -6.81 -3.42 -19.80
C LYS A 4 -6.78 -3.98 -18.37
N LYS A 5 -6.41 -5.25 -18.18
CA LYS A 5 -6.33 -5.87 -16.85
C LYS A 5 -5.19 -5.27 -16.03
N GLN A 6 -4.04 -5.05 -16.65
CA GLN A 6 -2.87 -4.41 -16.03
C GLN A 6 -3.16 -2.95 -15.65
N ILE A 7 -3.83 -2.20 -16.53
CA ILE A 7 -4.28 -0.83 -16.22
C ILE A 7 -5.22 -0.83 -15.02
N ALA A 8 -6.23 -1.69 -15.01
CA ALA A 8 -7.18 -1.80 -13.90
C ALA A 8 -6.47 -2.13 -12.58
N TYR A 9 -5.49 -3.03 -12.62
CA TYR A 9 -4.69 -3.38 -11.44
C TYR A 9 -3.90 -2.18 -10.89
N ILE A 10 -3.29 -1.36 -11.76
CA ILE A 10 -2.61 -0.12 -11.34
C ILE A 10 -3.58 0.82 -10.61
N HIS A 11 -4.80 1.00 -11.13
CA HIS A 11 -5.80 1.85 -10.50
C HIS A 11 -6.26 1.30 -9.14
N ILE A 12 -6.46 -0.02 -9.04
CA ILE A 12 -6.77 -0.69 -7.77
C ILE A 12 -5.63 -0.46 -6.77
N LEU A 13 -4.38 -0.65 -7.19
CA LEU A 13 -3.21 -0.47 -6.34
C LEU A 13 -3.07 0.98 -5.87
N LYS A 14 -3.24 1.95 -6.78
CA LYS A 14 -3.24 3.39 -6.47
C LYS A 14 -4.29 3.73 -5.40
N ASN A 15 -5.52 3.27 -5.60
CA ASN A 15 -6.63 3.54 -4.68
C ASN A 15 -6.39 2.86 -3.32
N ASN A 16 -5.93 1.61 -3.33
CA ASN A 16 -5.63 0.86 -2.11
C ASN A 16 -4.47 1.45 -1.31
N LEU A 17 -3.51 2.10 -1.97
CA LEU A 17 -2.40 2.79 -1.31
C LEU A 17 -2.72 4.28 -1.03
N ALA A 18 -3.93 4.74 -1.37
CA ALA A 18 -4.34 6.15 -1.26
C ALA A 18 -3.30 7.13 -1.83
N ILE A 19 -2.66 6.75 -2.94
CA ILE A 19 -1.64 7.58 -3.58
C ILE A 19 -2.34 8.79 -4.20
N SER A 20 -1.91 9.99 -3.79
CA SER A 20 -2.45 11.23 -4.33
C SER A 20 -2.22 11.33 -5.84
N GLU A 21 -3.10 12.05 -6.54
CA GLU A 21 -2.96 12.24 -8.00
C GLU A 21 -1.60 12.83 -8.36
N LYS A 22 -1.14 13.82 -7.58
CA LYS A 22 0.18 14.42 -7.74
C LYS A 22 1.29 13.37 -7.64
N LYS A 23 1.29 12.56 -6.57
CA LYS A 23 2.33 11.55 -6.36
C LYS A 23 2.29 10.45 -7.42
N TYR A 24 1.08 10.04 -7.83
CA TYR A 24 0.88 9.08 -8.90
C TYR A 24 1.45 9.59 -10.24
N ARG A 25 1.25 10.87 -10.56
CA ARG A 25 1.84 11.51 -11.74
C ARG A 25 3.36 11.59 -11.64
N GLU A 26 3.92 11.93 -10.48
CA GLU A 26 5.38 11.90 -10.28
C GLU A 26 5.96 10.51 -10.57
N ILE A 27 5.29 9.45 -10.11
CA ILE A 27 5.72 8.07 -10.40
C ILE A 27 5.62 7.81 -11.91
N LEU A 28 4.53 8.18 -12.59
CA LEU A 28 4.39 7.99 -14.04
C LEU A 28 5.48 8.75 -14.84
N GLN A 29 5.81 9.97 -14.43
CA GLN A 29 6.85 10.78 -15.07
C GLN A 29 8.25 10.17 -14.94
N PHE A 30 8.53 9.43 -13.86
CA PHE A 30 9.78 8.65 -13.75
C PHE A 30 9.94 7.61 -14.88
N PHE A 31 8.81 7.13 -15.44
CA PHE A 31 8.77 6.22 -16.58
C PHE A 31 8.56 6.95 -17.92
N LEU A 32 8.65 8.28 -17.93
CA LEU A 32 8.46 9.13 -19.12
C LEU A 32 7.07 8.97 -19.76
N VAL A 33 6.05 8.63 -18.97
CA VAL A 33 4.66 8.47 -19.45
C VAL A 33 3.70 9.42 -18.73
N ASN A 34 2.65 9.83 -19.44
CA ASN A 34 1.61 10.72 -18.91
C ASN A 34 0.46 9.92 -18.27
N THR A 35 0.18 8.73 -18.80
CA THR A 35 -0.88 7.85 -18.29
C THR A 35 -0.36 6.43 -18.14
N SER A 36 -0.98 5.63 -17.27
CA SER A 36 -0.66 4.21 -17.15
C SER A 36 -0.92 3.41 -18.42
N LYS A 37 -1.76 3.92 -19.34
CA LYS A 37 -2.04 3.25 -20.62
C LYS A 37 -0.81 3.25 -21.54
N ASP A 38 0.02 4.29 -21.41
CA ASP A 38 1.20 4.49 -22.24
C ASP A 38 2.41 3.69 -21.74
N LEU A 39 2.26 3.00 -20.60
CA LEU A 39 3.34 2.23 -20.00
C LEU A 39 3.74 1.05 -20.92
N PRO A 40 5.03 0.94 -21.29
CA PRO A 40 5.55 -0.24 -21.98
C PRO A 40 5.39 -1.49 -21.11
N GLU A 41 5.18 -2.64 -21.76
CA GLU A 41 4.97 -3.90 -21.04
C GLU A 41 6.20 -4.32 -20.22
N GLU A 42 7.40 -4.06 -20.76
CA GLU A 42 8.68 -4.27 -20.09
C GLU A 42 8.81 -3.47 -18.79
N GLN A 43 8.20 -2.28 -18.75
CA GLN A 43 8.26 -1.39 -17.59
C GLN A 43 7.16 -1.66 -16.56
N TYR A 44 6.13 -2.43 -16.92
CA TYR A 44 4.99 -2.72 -16.05
C TYR A 44 5.41 -3.30 -14.70
N THR A 45 6.23 -4.34 -14.72
CA THR A 45 6.66 -5.03 -13.50
C THR A 45 7.46 -4.09 -12.59
N PHE A 46 8.31 -3.25 -13.18
CA PHE A 46 9.09 -2.28 -12.42
C PHE A 46 8.23 -1.15 -11.85
N PHE A 47 7.23 -0.67 -12.60
CA PHE A 47 6.24 0.29 -12.13
C PHE A 47 5.46 -0.23 -10.93
N ILE A 48 4.96 -1.47 -11.00
CA ILE A 48 4.28 -2.11 -9.87
C ILE A 48 5.21 -2.28 -8.66
N SER A 49 6.48 -2.63 -8.88
CA SER A 49 7.47 -2.69 -7.81
C SER A 49 7.64 -1.33 -7.11
N LYS A 50 7.79 -0.24 -7.87
CA LYS A 50 7.85 1.12 -7.32
C LYS A 50 6.61 1.54 -6.57
N MET A 51 5.41 1.19 -7.05
CA MET A 51 4.19 1.41 -6.28
C MET A 51 4.17 0.61 -4.97
N LYS A 52 4.67 -0.63 -4.98
CA LYS A 52 4.75 -1.49 -3.78
C LYS A 52 5.82 -1.05 -2.79
N GLU A 53 6.87 -0.33 -3.20
CA GLU A 53 7.84 0.27 -2.25
C GLU A 53 7.17 1.27 -1.29
N LEU A 54 6.02 1.84 -1.67
CA LEU A 54 5.21 2.70 -0.80
C LEU A 54 4.37 1.91 0.21
N SER A 55 4.16 0.62 -0.03
CA SER A 55 3.45 -0.26 0.89
C SER A 55 4.32 -0.70 2.07
N ALA A 56 3.67 -1.17 3.12
CA ALA A 56 4.29 -1.70 4.31
C ALA A 56 5.16 -2.90 3.97
N THR A 57 6.35 -2.93 4.57
CA THR A 57 7.28 -4.05 4.39
C THR A 57 6.77 -5.31 5.08
N THR A 58 7.17 -6.49 4.59
CA THR A 58 6.86 -7.78 5.24
C THR A 58 7.25 -7.80 6.72
N LYS A 59 8.38 -7.17 7.07
CA LYS A 59 8.82 -7.04 8.47
C LYS A 59 7.81 -6.25 9.31
N GLN A 60 7.31 -5.13 8.80
CA GLN A 60 6.29 -4.33 9.50
C GLN A 60 4.98 -5.11 9.64
N LEU A 61 4.51 -5.79 8.60
CA LEU A 61 3.29 -6.61 8.65
C LEU A 61 3.41 -7.75 9.67
N ASN A 62 4.53 -8.47 9.68
CA ASN A 62 4.80 -9.51 10.67
C ASN A 62 4.84 -8.96 12.09
N THR A 63 5.41 -7.76 12.26
CA THR A 63 5.44 -7.08 13.57
C THR A 63 4.03 -6.73 14.03
N ILE A 64 3.19 -6.20 13.14
CA ILE A 64 1.79 -5.90 13.42
C ILE A 64 1.05 -7.18 13.83
N HIS A 65 1.18 -8.26 13.07
CA HIS A 65 0.56 -9.55 13.39
C HIS A 65 1.00 -10.08 14.76
N PHE A 66 2.30 -10.02 15.06
CA PHE A 66 2.84 -10.47 16.33
C PHE A 66 2.31 -9.66 17.51
N LEU A 67 2.32 -8.33 17.39
CA LEU A 67 1.84 -7.44 18.45
C LEU A 67 0.32 -7.56 18.65
N ALA A 68 -0.44 -7.69 17.57
CA ALA A 68 -1.89 -7.75 17.63
C ALA A 68 -2.44 -9.09 18.16
N LYS A 69 -1.67 -10.19 18.08
CA LYS A 69 -2.12 -11.57 18.34
C LYS A 69 -2.94 -11.74 19.63
N ASN A 70 -2.58 -11.03 20.68
CA ASN A 70 -3.24 -11.13 21.99
C ASN A 70 -3.92 -9.81 22.45
N ILE A 71 -3.86 -8.76 21.62
CA ILE A 71 -4.36 -7.42 21.96
C ILE A 71 -5.66 -7.12 21.21
N VAL A 72 -5.77 -7.62 19.97
CA VAL A 72 -6.81 -7.20 19.04
C VAL A 72 -7.52 -8.42 18.46
N THR A 73 -8.83 -8.52 18.70
CA THR A 73 -9.67 -9.61 18.17
C THR A 73 -9.84 -9.53 16.65
N ASN A 74 -9.96 -8.32 16.10
CA ASN A 74 -10.07 -8.09 14.66
C ASN A 74 -9.02 -7.10 14.18
N LEU A 75 -7.89 -7.64 13.70
CA LEU A 75 -6.75 -6.85 13.22
C LEU A 75 -7.12 -5.91 12.05
N LYS A 76 -7.98 -6.38 11.14
CA LYS A 76 -8.39 -5.58 9.99
C LYS A 76 -9.15 -4.34 10.44
N SER A 77 -10.20 -4.51 11.25
CA SER A 77 -11.00 -3.40 11.76
C SER A 77 -10.17 -2.43 12.60
N TYR A 78 -9.20 -2.93 13.37
CA TYR A 78 -8.27 -2.07 14.11
C TYR A 78 -7.39 -1.24 13.18
N CYS A 79 -6.81 -1.84 12.14
CA CYS A 79 -6.02 -1.11 11.16
C CYS A 79 -6.86 -0.06 10.44
N GLU A 80 -8.09 -0.39 10.04
CA GLU A 80 -9.01 0.56 9.40
C GLU A 80 -9.38 1.72 10.33
N HIS A 81 -9.55 1.45 11.64
CA HIS A 81 -9.80 2.47 12.65
C HIS A 81 -8.61 3.43 12.81
N ILE A 82 -7.39 2.91 12.96
CA ILE A 82 -6.18 3.72 13.15
C ILE A 82 -5.84 4.52 11.88
N THR A 83 -6.01 3.94 10.71
CA THR A 83 -5.68 4.58 9.43
C THR A 83 -6.81 5.44 8.87
N GLN A 84 -8.00 5.36 9.47
CA GLN A 84 -9.22 6.04 9.05
C GLN A 84 -9.58 5.80 7.58
N ARG A 85 -9.27 4.60 7.07
CA ARG A 85 -9.61 4.20 5.70
C ARG A 85 -9.93 2.72 5.61
N LYS A 86 -10.68 2.36 4.58
CA LYS A 86 -10.95 0.95 4.25
C LYS A 86 -9.70 0.29 3.66
N ILE A 87 -9.34 -0.87 4.18
CA ILE A 87 -8.17 -1.64 3.75
C ILE A 87 -8.66 -3.01 3.28
N LEU A 88 -8.43 -3.34 2.00
CA LEU A 88 -8.83 -4.66 1.49
C LEU A 88 -7.95 -5.79 2.06
N ASN A 89 -6.65 -5.53 2.15
CA ASN A 89 -5.63 -6.46 2.63
C ASN A 89 -4.53 -5.67 3.37
N LEU A 90 -3.98 -6.24 4.44
CA LEU A 90 -2.86 -5.66 5.19
C LEU A 90 -1.64 -5.37 4.32
N SER A 91 -1.43 -6.11 3.23
CA SER A 91 -0.39 -5.83 2.24
C SER A 91 -0.54 -4.49 1.52
N PHE A 92 -1.71 -3.85 1.61
CA PHE A 92 -1.95 -2.50 1.08
C PHE A 92 -1.82 -1.40 2.13
N LEU A 93 -1.38 -1.71 3.36
CA LEU A 93 -0.98 -0.67 4.30
C LEU A 93 0.16 0.15 3.70
N ARG A 94 0.15 1.47 3.91
CA ARG A 94 1.30 2.32 3.61
C ARG A 94 2.39 2.08 4.64
N LYS A 95 3.64 2.34 4.26
CA LYS A 95 4.79 2.25 5.17
C LYS A 95 4.60 3.09 6.44
N GLU A 96 4.05 4.30 6.30
CA GLU A 96 3.76 5.25 7.40
C GLU A 96 2.64 4.74 8.30
N GLU A 97 1.57 4.23 7.72
CA GLU A 97 0.43 3.67 8.46
C GLU A 97 0.84 2.44 9.26
N ALA A 98 1.65 1.55 8.69
CA ALA A 98 2.15 0.40 9.40
C ALA A 98 3.01 0.81 10.59
N SER A 99 3.86 1.84 10.45
CA SER A 99 4.60 2.40 11.58
C SER A 99 3.67 2.96 12.65
N LEU A 100 2.64 3.72 12.27
CA LEU A 100 1.64 4.26 13.20
C LEU A 100 0.93 3.13 13.98
N ILE A 101 0.49 2.08 13.28
CA ILE A 101 -0.17 0.91 13.88
C ILE A 101 0.77 0.20 14.86
N ILE A 102 2.03 -0.01 14.49
CA ILE A 102 3.02 -0.63 15.38
C ILE A 102 3.20 0.20 16.64
N THR A 103 3.35 1.52 16.52
CA THR A 103 3.48 2.41 17.68
C THR A 103 2.23 2.36 18.56
N SER A 104 1.04 2.37 17.98
CA SER A 104 -0.22 2.25 18.73
C SER A 104 -0.31 0.91 19.47
N LEU A 105 0.02 -0.21 18.82
CA LEU A 105 0.01 -1.54 19.46
C LEU A 105 1.06 -1.66 20.57
N GLN A 106 2.22 -1.04 20.42
CA GLN A 106 3.27 -1.03 21.45
C GLN A 106 2.83 -0.31 22.73
N LYS A 107 1.96 0.71 22.64
CA LYS A 107 1.43 1.42 23.81
C LYS A 107 0.60 0.52 24.73
N TYR A 108 -0.10 -0.47 24.19
CA TYR A 108 -0.92 -1.41 24.97
C TYR A 108 -0.11 -2.52 25.66
N LYS A 109 1.18 -2.67 25.32
CA LYS A 109 2.06 -3.67 25.92
C LYS A 109 2.85 -3.13 27.13
N LYS A 110 2.78 -1.81 27.40
CA LYS A 110 3.31 -1.18 28.61
C LYS A 110 2.23 -1.16 29.69
#